data_AF-A0A7K8LNZ0-F1
#
_entry.id   AF-A0A7K8LNZ0-F1
#
_cell.length_a   1.000
_cell.length_b   1.000
_cell.length_c   1.000
_cell.angle_alpha   90.00
_cell.angle_beta   90.00
_cell.angle_gamma   90.00
#
_symmetry.space_group_name_H-M   'P 1'
#
loop_
_entity.id
_entity.type
_entity.pdbx_description
1 polymer ?
#
loop_
_entity_poly.entity_id
_entity_poly.type
_entity_poly.pdbx_seq_one_letter_code
_entity_poly.pdbx_strand_id
1 'polypeptide(L)'
;VLGTVMTVARGNPAAHEVLVDSWPDFGVVLTRLRPEEHRDPRDFYSNQLTVYYRDEGAWRALLGGTEVVGWTRAFQMQGMQEGTYEAVREVAEAKGLRVE
;
A
#
# COMPACT_ATOMS: atom_id res chain seq x y z
N VAL A 1 3.27 -4.16 8.80
CA VAL A 1 3.42 -2.68 8.90
C VAL A 1 4.42 -2.24 9.97
N LEU A 2 4.18 -2.53 11.26
CA LEU A 2 5.06 -2.01 12.34
C LEU A 2 6.55 -2.33 12.14
N GLY A 3 6.88 -3.55 11.71
CA GLY A 3 8.26 -3.94 11.39
C GLY A 3 8.90 -3.03 10.33
N THR A 4 8.20 -2.80 9.21
CA THR A 4 8.64 -1.90 8.13
C THR A 4 8.81 -0.46 8.62
N VAL A 5 7.87 0.06 9.41
CA VAL A 5 7.95 1.40 10.00
C VAL A 5 9.19 1.54 10.88
N MET A 6 9.48 0.55 11.73
CA MET A 6 10.68 0.54 12.58
C MET A 6 11.96 0.49 11.76
N THR A 7 11.99 -0.25 10.65
CA THR A 7 13.14 -0.28 9.73
C THR A 7 13.35 1.08 9.05
N VAL A 8 12.29 1.75 8.62
CA VAL A 8 12.36 3.10 8.06
C VAL A 8 12.91 4.09 9.10
N ALA A 9 12.42 4.03 10.35
CA ALA A 9 12.92 4.87 11.45
C ALA A 9 14.39 4.60 11.82
N ARG A 10 14.95 3.45 11.40
CA ARG A 10 16.34 3.02 11.68
C ARG A 10 17.25 3.09 10.46
N GLY A 11 17.07 4.12 9.63
CA GLY A 11 17.99 4.43 8.53
C GLY A 11 17.49 4.02 7.15
N ASN A 12 16.37 3.30 7.04
CA ASN A 12 15.65 3.08 5.78
C ASN A 12 16.52 2.57 4.61
N PRO A 13 17.22 1.44 4.75
CA PRO A 13 18.15 0.95 3.72
C PRO A 13 17.47 0.61 2.38
N ALA A 14 16.17 0.30 2.41
CA ALA A 14 15.38 -0.06 1.25
C ALA A 14 14.57 1.12 0.66
N ALA A 15 14.86 2.36 1.07
CA ALA A 15 14.21 3.57 0.56
C ALA A 15 12.67 3.48 0.53
N HIS A 16 12.08 2.92 1.58
CA HIS A 16 10.63 2.89 1.75
C HIS A 16 10.12 4.23 2.27
N GLU A 17 8.85 4.50 2.03
CA GLU A 17 8.11 5.56 2.68
C GLU A 17 6.97 5.00 3.52
N VAL A 18 6.62 5.74 4.58
CA VAL A 18 5.48 5.48 5.44
C VAL A 18 4.48 6.59 5.19
N LEU A 19 3.30 6.22 4.70
CA LEU A 19 2.19 7.13 4.43
C LEU A 19 1.11 6.89 5.48
N VAL A 20 0.58 7.98 6.02
CA VAL A 20 -0.55 7.98 6.96
C VAL A 20 -1.60 8.94 6.44
N ASP A 21 -2.88 8.58 6.59
CA ASP A 21 -4.01 9.42 6.17
C ASP A 21 -4.20 10.64 7.09
N SER A 22 -3.99 10.47 8.39
CA SER A 22 -4.08 11.53 9.39
C SER A 22 -3.06 11.30 10.52
N TRP A 23 -2.75 12.37 11.27
CA TRP A 23 -1.92 12.27 12.46
C TRP A 23 -2.40 13.26 13.53
N PRO A 24 -2.45 12.88 14.82
CA PRO A 24 -2.06 11.58 15.38
C PRO A 24 -3.12 10.47 15.26
N ASP A 25 -4.37 10.81 14.96
CA ASP A 25 -5.47 9.85 14.89
C ASP A 25 -5.59 9.26 13.46
N PHE A 26 -4.63 8.43 13.09
CA PHE A 26 -4.60 7.77 11.78
C PHE A 26 -5.70 6.71 11.65
N GLY A 27 -6.29 6.60 10.46
CA GLY A 27 -7.17 5.51 10.05
C GLY A 27 -6.42 4.43 9.26
N VAL A 28 -5.40 4.82 8.48
CA VAL A 28 -4.62 3.95 7.60
C VAL A 28 -3.13 4.29 7.67
N VAL A 29 -2.31 3.25 7.79
CA VAL A 29 -0.85 3.30 7.64
C VAL A 29 -0.47 2.38 6.49
N LEU A 30 0.28 2.93 5.55
CA LEU A 30 0.74 2.22 4.36
C LEU A 30 2.25 2.41 4.23
N THR A 31 2.94 1.33 3.88
CA THR A 31 4.38 1.39 3.59
C THR A 31 4.63 0.86 2.19
N ARG A 32 5.43 1.58 1.40
CA ARG A 32 5.82 1.17 0.06
C ARG A 32 7.24 1.58 -0.26
N LEU A 33 7.83 0.95 -1.27
CA LEU A 33 9.03 1.47 -1.91
C LEU A 33 8.72 2.86 -2.52
N ARG A 34 9.58 3.86 -2.28
CA ARG A 34 9.42 5.21 -2.85
C ARG A 34 9.28 5.15 -4.37
N PRO A 35 8.28 5.81 -4.99
CA PRO A 35 8.00 5.71 -6.42
C PRO A 35 9.19 5.92 -7.36
N GLU A 36 10.18 6.71 -6.95
CA GLU A 36 11.41 7.03 -7.69
C GLU A 36 12.41 5.87 -7.75
N GLU A 37 12.34 4.95 -6.78
CA GLU A 37 13.23 3.78 -6.70
C GLU A 37 12.73 2.60 -7.55
N HIS A 38 11.51 2.70 -8.07
CA HIS A 38 10.93 1.70 -8.97
C HIS A 38 11.58 1.83 -10.35
N ARG A 39 12.32 0.80 -10.76
CA ARG A 39 13.00 0.79 -12.07
C ARG A 39 12.19 0.09 -13.16
N ASP A 40 11.47 -0.97 -12.82
CA ASP A 40 10.61 -1.71 -13.76
C ASP A 40 9.15 -1.66 -13.28
N PRO A 41 8.22 -1.07 -14.07
CA PRO A 41 6.80 -1.00 -13.72
C PRO A 41 6.10 -2.37 -13.67
N ARG A 42 6.73 -3.44 -14.18
CA ARG A 42 6.19 -4.81 -14.16
C ARG A 42 6.74 -5.67 -13.03
N ASP A 43 7.76 -5.20 -12.32
CA ASP A 43 8.37 -5.94 -11.21
C ASP A 43 7.53 -5.80 -9.94
N PHE A 44 6.52 -6.66 -9.81
CA PHE A 44 5.69 -6.71 -8.61
C PHE A 44 6.43 -7.23 -7.37
N TYR A 45 7.58 -7.90 -7.53
CA TYR A 45 8.30 -8.53 -6.42
C TYR A 45 9.03 -7.49 -5.58
N SER A 46 9.67 -6.50 -6.23
CA SER A 46 10.29 -5.38 -5.54
C SER A 46 9.29 -4.30 -5.11
N ASN A 47 8.16 -4.18 -5.83
CA ASN A 47 7.11 -3.23 -5.54
C ASN A 47 6.16 -3.74 -4.45
N GLN A 48 6.66 -3.80 -3.22
CA GLN A 48 5.88 -4.24 -2.07
C GLN A 48 5.13 -3.08 -1.41
N LEU A 49 3.85 -3.31 -1.17
CA LEU A 49 2.93 -2.44 -0.45
C LEU A 49 2.47 -3.19 0.80
N THR A 50 2.64 -2.62 1.99
CA THR A 50 2.07 -3.17 3.21
C THR A 50 1.07 -2.19 3.80
N VAL A 51 -0.10 -2.66 4.20
CA VAL A 51 -1.16 -1.83 4.75
C VAL A 51 -1.57 -2.29 6.14
N TYR A 52 -1.91 -1.33 6.99
CA TYR A 52 -2.63 -1.51 8.22
C TYR A 52 -3.68 -0.42 8.31
N TYR A 53 -4.95 -0.79 8.43
CA TYR A 53 -6.03 0.14 8.69
C TYR A 53 -6.79 -0.26 9.96
N ARG A 54 -7.37 0.75 10.60
CA ARG A 54 -8.36 0.63 11.67
C ARG A 54 -9.74 1.16 11.27
N ASP A 55 -9.81 1.92 10.18
CA ASP A 55 -11.04 2.42 9.58
C ASP A 55 -11.16 1.84 8.16
N GLU A 56 -12.16 0.99 7.95
CA GLU A 56 -12.41 0.36 6.64
C GLU A 56 -12.87 1.39 5.59
N GLY A 57 -13.62 2.42 6.00
CA GLY A 57 -14.07 3.49 5.11
C GLY A 57 -12.89 4.30 4.59
N ALA A 58 -11.95 4.65 5.46
CA ALA A 58 -10.70 5.33 5.08
C ALA A 58 -9.85 4.46 4.15
N TRP A 59 -9.77 3.15 4.41
CA TRP A 59 -9.07 2.21 3.54
C TRP A 59 -9.71 2.12 2.14
N ARG A 60 -11.03 1.95 2.05
CA ARG A 60 -11.76 1.91 0.77
C ARG A 60 -11.61 3.23 -0.01
N ALA A 61 -11.66 4.37 0.68
CA ALA A 61 -11.41 5.68 0.06
C ALA A 61 -9.99 5.78 -0.51
N LEU A 62 -8.98 5.32 0.24
CA LEU A 62 -7.58 5.30 -0.20
C LEU A 62 -7.37 4.38 -1.41
N LEU A 63 -7.98 3.19 -1.42
CA LEU A 63 -7.95 2.26 -2.55
C LEU A 63 -8.55 2.89 -3.83
N GLY A 64 -9.61 3.69 -3.69
CA GLY A 64 -10.24 4.38 -4.81
C GLY A 64 -9.30 5.34 -5.55
N GLY A 65 -8.36 5.95 -4.82
CA GLY A 65 -7.33 6.84 -5.36
C GLY A 65 -6.35 6.15 -6.31
N THR A 66 -5.65 6.92 -7.13
CA THR A 66 -4.69 6.40 -8.14
C THR A 66 -3.24 6.46 -7.67
N GLU A 67 -2.87 7.47 -6.90
CA GLU A 67 -1.45 7.80 -6.63
C GLU A 67 -0.82 7.00 -5.48
N VAL A 68 -1.58 6.76 -4.39
CA VAL A 68 -1.02 6.16 -3.16
C VAL A 68 -0.79 4.65 -3.30
N VAL A 69 -1.74 3.94 -3.92
CA VAL A 69 -1.61 2.49 -4.18
C VAL A 69 -0.75 2.22 -5.41
N GLY A 70 -0.67 3.17 -6.35
CA GLY A 70 0.18 3.02 -7.54
C GLY A 70 -0.38 2.03 -8.55
N TRP A 71 -1.70 2.05 -8.78
CA TRP A 71 -2.43 1.13 -9.68
C TRP A 71 -1.94 1.08 -11.14
N THR A 72 -1.09 2.01 -11.55
CA THR A 72 -0.47 2.05 -12.88
C THR A 72 0.72 1.10 -13.02
N ARG A 73 1.15 0.43 -11.95
CA ARG A 73 2.30 -0.49 -11.90
C ARG A 73 1.90 -1.80 -11.26
N ALA A 74 2.64 -2.86 -11.54
CA ALA A 74 2.48 -4.13 -10.85
C ALA A 74 3.11 -4.03 -9.44
N PHE A 75 2.41 -4.52 -8.43
CA PHE A 75 2.85 -4.52 -7.03
C PHE A 75 2.30 -5.72 -6.27
N GLN A 76 2.93 -6.07 -5.16
CA GLN A 76 2.42 -7.04 -4.20
C GLN A 76 1.85 -6.30 -2.98
N MET A 77 0.61 -6.58 -2.60
CA MET A 77 0.01 -6.04 -1.38
C MET A 77 0.03 -7.05 -0.24
N GLN A 78 0.42 -6.59 0.93
CA GLN A 78 0.42 -7.35 2.18
C GLN A 78 -0.45 -6.62 3.21
N GLY A 79 -1.60 -7.20 3.55
CA GLY A 79 -2.48 -6.75 4.62
C GLY A 79 -3.02 -7.95 5.37
N MET A 80 -3.21 -7.81 6.68
CA MET A 80 -3.63 -8.92 7.55
C MET A 80 -5.06 -8.75 8.08
N GLN A 81 -5.69 -7.62 7.82
CA GLN A 81 -7.06 -7.37 8.22
C GLN A 81 -8.03 -8.21 7.39
N GLU A 82 -9.07 -8.71 8.05
CA GLU A 82 -10.20 -9.35 7.39
C GLU A 82 -10.85 -8.39 6.38
N GLY A 83 -11.26 -8.90 5.22
CA GLY A 83 -11.85 -8.10 4.14
C GLY A 83 -10.84 -7.35 3.27
N THR A 84 -9.53 -7.39 3.58
CA THR A 84 -8.51 -6.67 2.77
C THR A 84 -8.52 -7.16 1.33
N TYR A 85 -8.52 -8.49 1.13
CA TYR A 85 -8.45 -9.07 -0.22
C TYR A 85 -9.71 -8.72 -1.03
N GLU A 86 -10.89 -8.82 -0.42
CA GLU A 86 -12.17 -8.51 -1.02
C GLU A 86 -12.22 -7.03 -1.44
N ALA A 87 -11.86 -6.11 -0.55
CA ALA A 87 -11.84 -4.67 -0.85
C ALA A 87 -10.86 -4.33 -1.99
N VAL A 88 -9.67 -4.94 -1.99
CA VAL A 88 -8.68 -4.75 -3.07
C VAL A 88 -9.19 -5.31 -4.38
N ARG A 89 -9.78 -6.50 -4.36
CA ARG A 89 -10.33 -7.17 -5.53
C ARG A 89 -11.49 -6.36 -6.14
N GLU A 90 -12.44 -5.90 -5.33
CA GLU A 90 -13.55 -5.06 -5.79
C GLU A 90 -13.05 -3.80 -6.53
N VAL A 91 -12.06 -3.11 -5.95
CA VAL A 91 -11.51 -1.90 -6.54
C VAL A 91 -10.68 -2.20 -7.79
N ALA A 92 -9.92 -3.30 -7.80
CA ALA A 92 -9.15 -3.73 -8.96
C ALA A 92 -10.08 -4.11 -10.14
N GLU A 93 -11.15 -4.87 -9.87
CA GLU A 93 -12.17 -5.22 -10.86
C GLU A 93 -12.83 -3.96 -11.44
N ALA A 94 -13.20 -2.99 -10.60
CA ALA A 94 -13.75 -1.71 -11.04
C ALA A 94 -12.77 -0.89 -11.90
N LYS A 95 -11.46 -1.11 -11.73
CA LYS A 95 -10.39 -0.50 -12.54
C LYS A 95 -9.99 -1.35 -13.76
N GLY A 96 -10.60 -2.53 -13.97
CA GLY A 96 -10.25 -3.46 -15.05
C GLY A 96 -8.88 -4.13 -14.88
N LEU A 97 -8.40 -4.24 -13.64
CA LEU A 97 -7.11 -4.82 -13.29
C LEU A 97 -7.28 -6.28 -12.82
N ARG A 98 -6.22 -7.08 -12.97
CA ARG A 98 -6.18 -8.46 -12.47
C ARG A 98 -5.55 -8.49 -11.08
N VAL A 99 -6.18 -9.22 -10.17
CA VAL A 99 -5.61 -9.60 -8.86
C VAL A 99 -5.37 -11.10 -8.89
N GLU A 100 -4.22 -11.52 -8.38
CA GLU A 100 -3.78 -12.93 -8.28
C GLU A 100 -3.55 -13.32 -6.83
#